data_AF-A0A7S3XJ93-F1
#
_entry.id   AF-A0A7S3XJ93-F1
#
_cell.length_a   1.000
_cell.length_b   1.000
_cell.length_c   1.000
_cell.angle_alpha   90.00
_cell.angle_beta   90.00
_cell.angle_gamma   90.00
#
_symmetry.space_group_name_H-M   'P 1'
#
loop_
_entity.id
_entity.type
_entity.pdbx_description
1 polymer ?
#
loop_
_entity_poly.entity_id
_entity_poly.type
_entity_poly.pdbx_seq_one_letter_code
_entity_poly.pdbx_strand_id
1 'polypeptide(L)'
;NPAWANPTGEWRVGLKRLYELVPRGLPGRLREERRKPWDKEMRALEAAARADLEAWDAAHAAPAPEDARERQNLQDLLDQVLAADKAYDDPGPIYDCVVFHDGQVWRAALDTKEDGDLTAAAALADYRLERQFAAFGDRDRLNYAVNVYDCG
;
A
#
# COMPACT_ATOMS: atom_id res chain seq x y z
N ASN A 1 6.35 -5.17 -20.20
CA ASN A 1 7.22 -4.21 -20.92
C ASN A 1 7.65 -4.83 -22.25
N PRO A 2 7.24 -4.29 -23.40
CA PRO A 2 7.55 -4.87 -24.71
C PRO A 2 9.04 -4.76 -25.10
N ALA A 3 9.82 -3.93 -24.41
CA ALA A 3 11.24 -3.76 -24.68
C ALA A 3 12.13 -4.78 -23.95
N TRP A 4 11.60 -5.53 -22.97
CA TRP A 4 12.39 -6.53 -22.25
C TRP A 4 12.54 -7.80 -23.09
N ALA A 5 13.79 -8.15 -23.40
CA ALA A 5 14.11 -9.46 -23.93
C ALA A 5 14.06 -10.50 -22.80
N ASN A 6 13.41 -11.64 -23.05
CA ASN A 6 13.51 -12.81 -22.18
C ASN A 6 13.46 -14.07 -23.05
N PRO A 7 14.60 -14.51 -23.60
CA PRO A 7 14.63 -15.67 -24.49
C PRO A 7 14.28 -16.98 -23.78
N THR A 8 14.43 -17.04 -22.45
CA THR A 8 14.07 -18.22 -21.66
C THR A 8 12.55 -18.39 -21.52
N GLY A 9 11.81 -17.27 -21.57
CA GLY A 9 10.39 -17.22 -21.24
C GLY A 9 10.09 -17.39 -19.74
N GLU A 10 11.10 -17.61 -18.90
CA GLU A 10 10.94 -17.80 -17.46
C GLU A 10 10.96 -16.45 -16.73
N TRP A 11 9.99 -16.27 -15.84
CA TRP A 11 9.85 -15.08 -15.01
C TRP A 11 9.75 -15.49 -13.55
N ARG A 12 10.59 -14.89 -12.70
CA ARG A 12 10.48 -15.03 -11.24
C ARG A 12 9.77 -13.82 -10.70
N VAL A 13 8.62 -14.06 -10.07
CA VAL A 13 7.75 -13.00 -9.56
C VAL A 13 7.72 -13.08 -8.04
N GLY A 14 7.78 -11.93 -7.38
CA GLY A 14 7.72 -11.83 -5.93
C GLY A 14 7.13 -10.50 -5.49
N LEU A 15 6.90 -10.38 -4.18
CA LEU A 15 6.37 -9.17 -3.55
C LEU A 15 7.35 -8.69 -2.49
N LYS A 16 7.51 -7.37 -2.37
CA LYS A 16 8.32 -6.80 -1.31
C LYS A 16 7.71 -5.51 -0.76
N ARG A 17 7.66 -5.41 0.57
CA ARG A 17 7.25 -4.19 1.28
C ARG A 17 8.41 -3.20 1.30
N LEU A 18 8.13 -1.93 0.98
CA LEU A 18 9.13 -0.85 1.10
C LEU A 18 9.71 -0.79 2.51
N TYR A 19 8.90 -0.97 3.56
CA TYR A 19 9.35 -0.93 4.94
C TYR A 19 10.43 -1.98 5.29
N GLU A 20 10.59 -3.03 4.48
CA GLU A 20 11.65 -4.03 4.63
C GLU A 20 12.94 -3.65 3.89
N LEU A 21 12.88 -2.71 2.94
CA LEU A 21 13.98 -2.32 2.06
C LEU A 21 14.69 -1.04 2.52
N VAL A 22 14.03 -0.23 3.33
CA VAL A 22 14.51 1.11 3.68
C VAL A 22 15.31 1.13 5.00
N PRO A 23 16.22 2.12 5.18
CA PRO A 23 16.95 2.29 6.43
C PRO A 23 16.02 2.50 7.64
N ARG A 24 16.52 2.15 8.83
CA ARG A 24 15.82 2.38 10.10
C ARG A 24 15.46 3.87 10.25
N GLY A 25 14.24 4.14 10.71
CA GLY A 25 13.70 5.49 10.89
C GLY A 25 12.84 6.00 9.74
N LEU A 26 13.11 5.62 8.49
CA LEU A 26 12.27 6.00 7.35
C LEU A 26 10.84 5.42 7.43
N PRO A 27 10.62 4.16 7.85
CA PRO A 27 9.27 3.60 7.98
C PRO A 27 8.38 4.39 8.95
N GLY A 28 8.94 4.90 10.05
CA GLY A 28 8.18 5.69 11.02
C GLY A 28 7.62 6.97 10.39
N ARG A 29 8.49 7.73 9.71
CA ARG A 29 8.10 8.95 8.98
C ARG A 29 7.05 8.64 7.90
N LEU A 30 7.24 7.58 7.13
CA LEU A 30 6.30 7.20 6.07
C LEU A 30 4.93 6.81 6.62
N ARG A 31 4.89 6.05 7.72
CA ARG A 31 3.65 5.70 8.42
C ARG A 31 2.92 6.94 8.92
N GLU A 32 3.63 7.89 9.53
CA GLU A 32 3.04 9.16 9.97
C GLU A 32 2.44 9.96 8.79
N GLU A 33 3.16 10.10 7.68
CA GLU A 33 2.65 10.79 6.49
C GLU A 33 1.44 10.08 5.86
N ARG A 34 1.48 8.74 5.77
CA ARG A 34 0.39 7.93 5.21
C ARG A 34 -0.83 7.85 6.12
N ARG A 35 -0.66 8.02 7.43
CA ARG A 35 -1.76 8.08 8.39
C ARG A 35 -2.56 9.39 8.31
N LYS A 36 -1.95 10.51 7.89
CA LYS A 36 -2.66 11.81 7.80
C LYS A 36 -3.96 11.79 6.99
N PRO A 37 -4.01 11.26 5.75
CA PRO A 37 -5.26 11.17 5.00
C PRO A 37 -6.28 10.26 5.69
N TRP A 38 -5.84 9.12 6.22
CA TRP A 38 -6.68 8.21 7.01
C TRP A 38 -7.32 8.92 8.21
N ASP A 39 -6.52 9.59 9.04
CA ASP A 39 -7.02 10.33 10.21
C ASP A 39 -8.05 11.40 9.80
N LYS A 40 -7.84 12.07 8.67
CA LYS A 40 -8.78 13.08 8.16
C LYS A 40 -10.11 12.43 7.75
N GLU A 41 -10.07 11.32 7.02
CA GLU A 41 -11.25 10.60 6.55
C GLU A 41 -12.00 9.95 7.71
N MET A 42 -11.30 9.28 8.63
CA MET A 42 -11.91 8.65 9.80
C MET A 42 -12.60 9.67 10.71
N ARG A 43 -11.98 10.85 10.95
CA ARG A 43 -12.65 11.92 11.72
C ARG A 43 -13.95 12.39 11.06
N ALA A 44 -13.97 12.49 9.73
CA ALA A 44 -15.17 12.88 9.00
C ALA A 44 -16.26 11.80 9.07
N LEU A 45 -15.88 10.53 8.89
CA LEU A 45 -16.79 9.39 8.98
C LEU A 45 -17.36 9.22 10.38
N GLU A 46 -16.52 9.34 11.42
CA GLU A 46 -16.95 9.27 12.82
C GLU A 46 -17.95 10.40 13.14
N ALA A 47 -17.64 11.63 12.74
CA ALA A 47 -18.53 12.76 12.97
C ALA A 47 -19.89 12.57 12.27
N ALA A 48 -19.90 12.06 11.04
CA ALA A 48 -21.12 11.76 10.31
C ALA A 48 -21.94 10.65 10.98
N ALA A 49 -21.32 9.51 11.32
CA ALA A 49 -22.00 8.40 11.97
C ALA A 49 -22.59 8.78 13.34
N ARG A 50 -21.87 9.62 14.11
CA ARG A 50 -22.40 10.19 15.36
C ARG A 50 -23.59 11.11 15.12
N ALA A 51 -23.49 12.01 14.15
CA ALA A 51 -24.58 12.93 13.82
C ALA A 51 -25.83 12.18 13.36
N ASP A 52 -25.70 11.11 12.58
CA ASP A 52 -26.82 10.29 12.13
C ASP A 52 -27.50 9.58 13.31
N LEU A 53 -26.73 9.00 14.23
CA LEU A 53 -27.26 8.37 15.44
C LEU A 53 -27.96 9.39 16.35
N GLU A 54 -27.36 10.56 16.56
CA GLU A 54 -27.94 11.64 17.37
C GLU A 54 -29.23 12.20 16.73
N ALA A 55 -29.23 12.39 15.41
CA ALA A 55 -30.42 12.85 14.68
C ALA A 55 -31.55 11.82 14.77
N TRP A 56 -31.21 10.53 14.67
CA TRP A 56 -32.18 9.45 14.85
C TRP A 56 -32.75 9.46 16.28
N ASP A 57 -31.89 9.54 17.30
CA ASP A 57 -32.30 9.59 18.71
C ASP A 57 -33.18 10.82 19.00
N ALA A 58 -32.88 11.97 18.40
CA ALA A 58 -33.69 13.18 18.54
C ALA A 58 -35.06 13.06 17.86
N ALA A 59 -35.14 12.39 16.71
CA ALA A 59 -36.40 12.17 16.00
C ALA A 59 -37.29 11.09 16.66
N HIS A 60 -36.68 10.15 17.40
CA HIS A 60 -37.36 9.01 18.03
C HIS A 60 -37.32 9.11 19.56
N ALA A 61 -37.90 10.17 20.12
CA ALA A 61 -37.96 10.38 21.58
C ALA A 61 -38.71 9.27 22.35
N ALA A 62 -39.57 8.50 21.67
CA ALA A 62 -40.25 7.31 22.20
C ALA A 62 -40.27 6.20 21.13
N PRO A 63 -39.16 5.47 20.95
CA PRO A 63 -39.02 4.49 19.87
C PRO A 63 -39.90 3.26 20.12
N ALA A 64 -40.52 2.75 19.07
CA ALA A 64 -41.26 1.50 19.09
C ALA A 64 -40.29 0.29 19.07
N PRO A 65 -40.73 -0.92 19.45
CA PRO A 65 -39.87 -2.11 19.38
C PRO A 65 -39.32 -2.41 17.98
N GLU A 66 -40.05 -2.06 16.93
CA GLU A 66 -39.60 -2.17 15.53
C GLU A 66 -38.41 -1.24 15.19
N ASP A 67 -38.29 -0.10 15.87
CA ASP A 67 -37.26 0.92 15.65
C ASP A 67 -35.90 0.51 16.22
N ALA A 68 -35.89 -0.43 17.17
CA ALA A 68 -34.68 -0.88 17.87
C ALA A 68 -33.60 -1.41 16.92
N ARG A 69 -34.00 -2.08 15.84
CA ARG A 69 -33.06 -2.63 14.86
C ARG A 69 -32.39 -1.51 14.06
N GLU A 70 -33.12 -0.48 13.68
CA GLU A 70 -32.57 0.63 12.90
C GLU A 70 -31.56 1.43 13.73
N ARG A 71 -31.93 1.75 14.98
CA ARG A 71 -31.00 2.37 15.94
C ARG A 71 -29.75 1.52 16.15
N GLN A 72 -29.91 0.21 16.33
CA GLN A 72 -28.77 -0.69 16.53
C GLN A 72 -27.85 -0.69 15.32
N ASN A 73 -28.38 -0.67 14.09
CA ASN A 73 -27.55 -0.58 12.89
C ASN A 73 -26.71 0.71 12.84
N LEU A 74 -27.27 1.85 13.26
CA LEU A 74 -26.53 3.12 13.34
C LEU A 74 -25.42 3.07 14.40
N GLN A 75 -25.70 2.48 15.55
CA GLN A 75 -24.71 2.24 16.59
C GLN A 75 -23.60 1.29 16.10
N ASP A 76 -23.97 0.19 15.44
CA ASP A 76 -23.03 -0.80 14.92
C ASP A 76 -22.13 -0.18 13.84
N LEU A 77 -22.65 0.72 13.01
CA LEU A 77 -21.86 1.46 12.04
C LEU A 77 -20.81 2.34 12.73
N LEU A 78 -21.20 3.11 13.74
CA LEU A 78 -20.27 3.93 14.53
C LEU A 78 -19.20 3.06 15.19
N ASP A 79 -19.59 1.95 15.80
CA ASP A 79 -18.66 1.03 16.45
C ASP A 79 -17.70 0.40 15.45
N GLN A 80 -18.14 0.07 14.23
CA GLN A 80 -17.29 -0.42 13.15
C GLN A 80 -16.28 0.64 12.68
N VAL A 81 -16.69 1.91 12.55
CA VAL A 81 -15.76 3.00 12.20
C VAL A 81 -14.68 3.14 13.27
N LEU A 82 -15.04 3.16 14.55
CA LEU A 82 -14.09 3.25 15.65
C LEU A 82 -13.16 2.03 15.73
N ALA A 83 -13.70 0.84 15.50
CA ALA A 83 -12.92 -0.39 15.48
C ALA A 83 -11.93 -0.40 14.31
N ALA A 84 -12.33 0.07 13.13
CA ALA A 84 -11.46 0.18 11.96
C ALA A 84 -10.30 1.15 12.20
N ASP A 85 -10.56 2.33 12.79
CA ASP A 85 -9.50 3.28 13.13
C ASP A 85 -8.50 2.71 14.15
N LYS A 86 -9.00 2.04 15.19
CA LYS A 86 -8.15 1.40 16.19
C LYS A 86 -7.32 0.26 15.61
N ALA A 87 -7.86 -0.47 14.64
CA ALA A 87 -7.21 -1.60 13.98
C ALA A 87 -6.31 -1.17 12.81
N TYR A 88 -6.13 0.14 12.58
CA TYR A 88 -5.30 0.64 11.49
C TYR A 88 -3.86 0.16 11.59
N ASP A 89 -3.45 -0.66 10.62
CA ASP A 89 -2.07 -1.08 10.40
C ASP A 89 -1.74 -0.99 8.91
N ASP A 90 -0.97 0.04 8.55
CA ASP A 90 -0.50 0.23 7.18
C ASP A 90 0.72 -0.68 6.92
N PRO A 91 0.63 -1.66 5.99
CA PRO A 91 1.78 -2.48 5.61
C PRO A 91 2.84 -1.67 4.83
N GLY A 92 2.52 -0.44 4.45
CA GLY A 92 3.33 0.41 3.59
C GLY A 92 3.20 0.03 2.11
N PRO A 93 3.96 0.72 1.24
CA PRO A 93 4.00 0.37 -0.18
C PRO A 93 4.43 -1.08 -0.41
N ILE A 94 3.70 -1.79 -1.28
CA ILE A 94 3.99 -3.16 -1.69
C ILE A 94 4.34 -3.15 -3.17
N TYR A 95 5.55 -3.62 -3.50
CA TYR A 95 6.05 -3.61 -4.87
C TYR A 95 6.06 -5.02 -5.46
N ASP A 96 5.50 -5.14 -6.66
CA ASP A 96 5.70 -6.31 -7.50
C ASP A 96 7.14 -6.33 -8.01
N CYS A 97 7.81 -7.46 -7.81
CA CYS A 97 9.20 -7.67 -8.20
C CYS A 97 9.23 -8.72 -9.30
N VAL A 98 9.90 -8.43 -10.40
CA VAL A 98 10.08 -9.36 -11.51
C VAL A 98 11.56 -9.51 -11.81
N VAL A 99 12.04 -10.76 -11.81
CA VAL A 99 13.42 -11.13 -12.14
C VAL A 99 13.42 -12.11 -13.31
N PHE A 100 14.26 -11.85 -14.31
CA PHE A 100 14.34 -12.64 -15.54
C PHE A 100 15.73 -12.54 -16.15
N HIS A 101 16.06 -13.45 -17.08
CA HIS A 101 17.33 -13.40 -17.79
C HIS A 101 17.11 -12.86 -19.20
N ASP A 102 17.84 -11.80 -19.58
CA ASP A 102 17.65 -11.13 -20.89
C ASP A 102 18.39 -11.81 -22.06
N GLY A 103 19.13 -12.87 -21.76
CA GLY A 103 20.01 -13.58 -22.69
C GLY A 103 21.49 -13.27 -22.47
N GLN A 104 21.81 -12.23 -21.69
CA GLN A 104 23.17 -11.86 -21.32
C GLN A 104 23.35 -11.81 -19.80
N VAL A 105 22.42 -11.18 -19.09
CA VAL A 105 22.47 -10.96 -17.63
C VAL A 105 21.09 -11.13 -17.00
N TRP A 106 21.07 -11.33 -15.68
CA TRP A 106 19.85 -11.23 -14.89
C TRP A 106 19.41 -9.77 -14.76
N ARG A 107 18.11 -9.55 -14.95
CA ARG A 107 17.42 -8.28 -14.86
C ARG A 107 16.38 -8.35 -13.76
N ALA A 108 16.26 -7.28 -12.98
CA ALA A 108 15.22 -7.12 -11.98
C ALA A 108 14.50 -5.79 -12.18
N ALA A 109 13.17 -5.83 -12.09
CA ALA A 109 12.32 -4.65 -12.17
C ALA A 109 11.34 -4.65 -11.00
N LEU A 110 11.07 -3.45 -10.48
CA LEU A 110 10.11 -3.22 -9.41
C LEU A 110 8.97 -2.36 -9.91
N ASP A 111 7.74 -2.71 -9.58
CA ASP A 111 6.60 -1.80 -9.68
C ASP A 111 6.60 -0.89 -8.47
N THR A 112 7.20 0.30 -8.63
CA THR A 112 7.25 1.31 -7.59
C THR A 112 5.97 2.17 -7.52
N LYS A 113 5.04 2.02 -8.47
CA LYS A 113 3.79 2.81 -8.54
C LYS A 113 2.61 2.12 -7.87
N GLU A 114 2.73 0.84 -7.54
CA GLU A 114 1.68 0.04 -6.90
C GLU A 114 0.43 -0.10 -7.80
N ASP A 115 0.60 -0.03 -9.13
CA ASP A 115 -0.46 -0.15 -10.12
C ASP A 115 -0.43 -1.48 -10.92
N GLY A 116 0.59 -2.30 -10.69
CA GLY A 116 0.84 -3.55 -11.38
C GLY A 116 1.38 -3.37 -12.81
N ASP A 117 1.61 -2.13 -13.26
CA ASP A 117 2.05 -1.82 -14.61
C ASP A 117 3.57 -1.62 -14.69
N LEU A 118 4.26 -2.72 -14.99
CA LEU A 118 5.70 -2.73 -15.22
C LEU A 118 6.12 -2.26 -16.62
N THR A 119 5.21 -1.77 -17.47
CA THR A 119 5.56 -1.37 -18.85
C THR A 119 6.59 -0.25 -18.93
N ALA A 120 6.59 0.65 -17.95
CA ALA A 120 7.57 1.74 -17.84
C ALA A 120 8.68 1.45 -16.81
N ALA A 121 8.67 0.28 -16.17
CA ALA A 121 9.65 -0.06 -15.15
C ALA A 121 11.04 -0.25 -15.75
N ALA A 122 12.07 0.23 -15.05
CA ALA A 122 13.46 0.01 -15.42
C ALA A 122 13.88 -1.40 -15.00
N ALA A 123 14.46 -2.15 -15.94
CA ALA A 123 15.06 -3.46 -15.67
C ALA A 123 16.55 -3.29 -15.34
N LEU A 124 16.86 -3.28 -14.06
CA LEU A 124 18.23 -3.11 -13.55
C LEU A 124 18.98 -4.44 -13.62
N ALA A 125 20.23 -4.40 -14.06
CA ALA A 125 21.17 -5.51 -13.88
C ALA A 125 21.78 -5.48 -12.47
N ASP A 126 22.55 -6.52 -12.13
CA ASP A 126 23.42 -6.49 -10.96
C ASP A 126 24.30 -5.22 -10.97
N TYR A 127 24.34 -4.52 -9.84
CA TYR A 127 25.00 -3.22 -9.72
C TYR A 127 26.47 -3.27 -10.12
N ARG A 128 27.15 -4.40 -9.89
CA ARG A 128 28.55 -4.57 -10.26
C ARG A 128 28.77 -4.50 -11.77
N LEU A 129 27.78 -4.90 -12.57
CA LEU A 129 27.88 -4.98 -14.02
C LEU A 129 27.65 -3.62 -14.68
N GLU A 130 26.52 -2.97 -14.36
CA GLU A 130 26.09 -1.75 -15.06
C GLU A 130 26.06 -0.48 -14.19
N ARG A 131 26.23 -0.62 -12.87
CA ARG A 131 26.22 0.49 -11.88
C ARG A 131 24.97 1.37 -11.94
N GLN A 132 23.86 0.78 -12.37
CA GLN A 132 22.57 1.46 -12.48
C GLN A 132 21.86 1.48 -11.13
N PHE A 133 21.07 2.53 -10.92
CA PHE A 133 20.19 2.67 -9.77
C PHE A 133 18.87 3.29 -10.24
N ALA A 134 17.83 3.08 -9.46
CA ALA A 134 16.52 3.71 -9.64
C ALA A 134 16.03 4.27 -8.30
N ALA A 135 14.88 4.95 -8.29
CA ALA A 135 14.27 5.49 -7.08
C ALA A 135 12.95 4.75 -6.77
N PHE A 136 12.65 4.54 -5.49
CA PHE A 136 11.35 3.95 -5.08
C PHE A 136 10.16 4.89 -5.25
N GLY A 137 10.41 6.20 -5.30
CA GLY A 137 9.37 7.20 -5.51
C GLY A 137 9.84 8.61 -5.16
N ASP A 138 9.10 9.62 -5.64
CA ASP A 138 9.46 11.03 -5.47
C ASP A 138 9.42 11.50 -4.00
N ARG A 139 8.54 10.90 -3.19
CA ARG A 139 8.33 11.27 -1.79
C ARG A 139 9.41 10.71 -0.86
N ASP A 140 9.98 9.57 -1.22
CA ASP A 140 10.91 8.85 -0.35
C ASP A 140 12.35 9.32 -0.54
N ARG A 141 12.65 9.91 -1.71
CA ARG A 141 14.00 10.35 -2.13
C ARG A 141 15.07 9.28 -1.88
N LEU A 142 14.66 8.02 -2.03
CA LEU A 142 15.52 6.87 -1.77
C LEU A 142 15.82 6.15 -3.08
N ASN A 143 17.10 6.04 -3.37
CA ASN A 143 17.60 5.28 -4.49
C ASN A 143 17.88 3.84 -4.07
N TYR A 144 17.71 2.92 -5.00
CA TYR A 144 18.05 1.52 -4.85
C TYR A 144 18.86 1.02 -6.04
N ALA A 145 19.66 0.00 -5.77
CA ALA A 145 20.34 -0.82 -6.76
C ALA A 145 20.05 -2.29 -6.46
N VAL A 146 20.26 -3.16 -7.45
CA VAL A 146 19.97 -4.59 -7.32
C VAL A 146 21.26 -5.38 -7.37
N ASN A 147 21.35 -6.42 -6.54
CA ASN A 147 22.29 -7.52 -6.71
C ASN A 147 21.49 -8.80 -6.89
N VAL A 148 21.97 -9.69 -7.76
CA VAL A 148 21.29 -10.95 -8.08
C VAL A 148 22.20 -12.12 -7.70
N TYR A 149 21.72 -13.00 -6.82
CA TYR A 149 22.47 -14.13 -6.27
C TYR A 149 21.91 -15.46 -6.77
N ASP A 150 22.64 -16.57 -6.57
CA ASP A 150 22.15 -17.95 -6.78
C ASP A 150 21.48 -18.23 -8.14
N CYS A 151 22.01 -17.60 -9.21
CA CYS A 151 21.44 -17.67 -10.56
C CYS A 151 19.98 -17.20 -10.62
N GLY A 152 19.67 -16.18 -9.82
CA GLY A 152 18.47 -15.33 -9.80
C GLY A 152 17.53 -15.55 -8.62
#